data_AF-A0A532DAN9-F1
#
_entry.id   AF-A0A532DAN9-F1
#
_cell.length_a   1.000
_cell.length_b   1.000
_cell.length_c   1.000
_cell.angle_alpha   90.00
_cell.angle_beta   90.00
_cell.angle_gamma   90.00
#
_symmetry.space_group_name_H-M   'P 1'
#
loop_
_entity.id
_entity.type
_entity.pdbx_description
1 polymer ?
#
loop_
_entity_poly.entity_id
_entity_poly.type
_entity_poly.pdbx_seq_one_letter_code
_entity_poly.pdbx_strand_id
1 'polypeptide(L)' 'TSNLVFSKWDQIFKDPMTTAAAVDRVVHHAVILELPIPSYRAQAAKARSQASSVAAGA' A
#
# COMPACT_ATOMS: atom_id res chain seq x y z
N THR A 1 -4.41 7.61 -3.04
CA THR A 1 -3.59 6.38 -3.16
C THR A 1 -4.25 5.30 -2.33
N SER A 2 -4.18 4.04 -2.74
CA SER A 2 -4.79 2.91 -2.01
C SER A 2 -3.75 1.82 -1.79
N ASN A 3 -3.78 1.20 -0.61
CA ASN A 3 -2.99 0.00 -0.30
C ASN A 3 -3.78 -1.31 -0.55
N LEU A 4 -5.01 -1.20 -1.04
CA LEU A 4 -5.90 -2.31 -1.35
C LEU A 4 -6.30 -2.26 -2.83
N VAL A 5 -6.31 -3.44 -3.45
CA VAL A 5 -6.89 -3.67 -4.77
C VAL A 5 -8.41 -3.46 -4.75
N PHE A 6 -9.01 -3.04 -5.87
CA PHE A 6 -10.44 -2.72 -5.93
C PHE A 6 -11.36 -3.89 -5.58
N SER A 7 -10.96 -5.14 -5.86
CA SER A 7 -11.71 -6.34 -5.45
C SER A 7 -11.78 -6.54 -3.93
N LYS A 8 -10.97 -5.79 -3.16
CA LYS A 8 -11.01 -5.77 -1.69
C LYS A 8 -11.62 -4.47 -1.16
N TRP A 9 -12.41 -3.75 -1.95
CA TRP A 9 -13.09 -2.56 -1.46
C TRP A 9 -14.44 -2.89 -0.81
N ASP A 10 -14.98 -4.08 -1.04
CA ASP A 10 -16.20 -4.61 -0.41
C ASP A 10 -16.08 -4.73 1.12
N GLN A 11 -14.86 -4.88 1.64
CA GLN A 11 -14.59 -4.86 3.08
C GLN A 11 -14.62 -3.45 3.69
N ILE A 12 -14.50 -2.41 2.85
CA ILE A 12 -14.61 -1.00 3.28
C ILE A 12 -16.04 -0.53 3.09
N PHE A 13 -16.59 -0.77 1.90
CA PHE A 13 -17.96 -0.43 1.54
C PHE A 13 -18.82 -1.66 1.76
N LYS A 14 -19.58 -1.65 2.85
CA LYS A 14 -20.46 -2.74 3.33
C LYS A 14 -21.52 -3.19 2.31
N ASP A 15 -21.68 -2.46 1.21
CA ASP A 15 -22.66 -2.70 0.15
C ASP A 15 -21.96 -2.69 -1.24
N PRO A 16 -22.16 -3.73 -2.08
CA PRO A 16 -21.51 -3.86 -3.39
C PRO A 16 -21.85 -2.73 -4.38
N MET A 17 -23.07 -2.20 -4.34
CA MET A 17 -23.50 -1.13 -5.25
C MET A 17 -22.75 0.17 -4.93
N THR A 18 -22.53 0.42 -3.64
CA THR A 18 -21.74 1.55 -3.15
C THR A 18 -20.26 1.40 -3.53
N THR A 19 -19.70 0.18 -3.42
CA THR A 19 -18.33 -0.10 -3.88
C THR A 19 -18.18 0.21 -5.37
N ALA A 20 -19.08 -0.31 -6.20
CA ALA A 20 -19.02 -0.13 -7.65
C ALA A 20 -19.10 1.35 -8.04
N ALA A 21 -20.03 2.10 -7.44
CA ALA A 21 -20.17 3.54 -7.68
C ALA A 21 -18.93 4.34 -7.25
N ALA A 22 -18.26 3.95 -6.16
CA ALA A 22 -17.03 4.60 -5.71
C ALA A 22 -15.86 4.31 -6.65
N VAL A 23 -15.72 3.06 -7.10
CA VAL A 23 -14.68 2.66 -8.06
C VAL A 23 -14.87 3.41 -9.38
N ASP A 24 -16.08 3.41 -9.94
CA ASP A 24 -16.43 4.09 -11.20
C ASP A 24 -16.05 5.58 -11.17
N ARG A 25 -16.43 6.32 -10.12
CA ARG A 25 -16.09 7.74 -9.97
C ARG A 25 -14.58 7.99 -9.92
N VAL A 26 -13.83 7.13 -9.23
CA VAL A 26 -12.38 7.28 -9.07
C VAL A 26 -11.64 6.92 -10.36
N VAL A 27 -12.09 5.88 -11.07
CA VAL A 27 -11.40 5.39 -12.27
C VAL A 27 -11.74 6.20 -13.53
N HIS A 28 -12.87 6.91 -13.58
CA HIS A 28 -13.33 7.64 -14.76
C HIS A 28 -12.31 8.64 -15.31
N HIS A 29 -11.56 9.31 -14.44
CA HIS A 29 -10.50 10.26 -14.81
C HIS A 29 -9.20 10.02 -14.04
N ALA A 30 -8.82 8.75 -13.87
CA ALA A 30 -7.56 8.39 -13.24
C ALA A 30 -6.74 7.43 -14.09
N VAL A 31 -5.43 7.47 -13.87
CA VAL A 31 -4.50 6.47 -14.36
C VAL A 31 -4.15 5.55 -13.18
N ILE A 32 -4.33 4.25 -13.36
CA ILE A 32 -4.02 3.25 -12.33
C ILE A 32 -2.53 2.93 -12.40
N LEU A 33 -1.82 3.19 -11.30
CA LEU A 33 -0.42 2.86 -11.13
C LEU A 33 -0.28 1.82 -10.01
N GLU A 34 0.16 0.62 -10.35
CA GLU A 34 0.45 -0.44 -9.39
C GLU A 34 1.91 -0.37 -8.95
N LEU A 35 2.15 -0.39 -7.62
CA LEU A 35 3.47 -0.26 -7.01
C LEU A 35 3.81 -1.53 -6.21
N PRO A 36 4.14 -2.67 -6.86
CA PRO A 36 4.48 -3.92 -6.18
C PRO A 36 5.89 -3.93 -5.58
N ILE A 37 6.48 -2.76 -5.36
CA ILE A 37 7.87 -2.61 -4.90
C ILE A 37 8.00 -2.77 -3.38
N PRO A 38 9.16 -3.23 -2.87
CA PRO A 38 9.41 -3.31 -1.45
C PRO A 38 9.27 -1.95 -0.74
N SER A 39 8.86 -1.96 0.52
CA SER A 39 8.74 -0.74 1.33
C SER A 39 10.10 -0.07 1.52
N TYR A 40 10.22 1.16 1.03
CA TYR A 40 11.38 2.02 1.25
C TYR A 40 11.73 2.16 2.74
N ARG A 41 10.70 2.34 3.59
CA ARG A 41 10.88 2.49 5.04
C ARG A 41 11.43 1.22 5.69
N ALA A 42 11.01 0.05 5.21
CA ALA A 42 11.48 -1.24 5.73
C ALA A 42 12.97 -1.46 5.40
N GLN A 43 13.40 -1.09 4.19
CA GLN A 43 14.82 -1.15 3.80
C GLN A 43 15.68 -0.23 4.67
N ALA A 44 15.25 1.02 4.88
CA ALA A 44 15.96 1.96 5.74
C ALA A 44 16.01 1.49 7.21
N ALA A 45 14.92 0.89 7.72
CA ALA A 45 14.91 0.30 9.06
C ALA A 45 15.90 -0.87 9.18
N LYS A 46 15.93 -1.77 8.19
CA LYS A 46 16.88 -2.88 8.14
C LYS A 46 18.33 -2.39 8.15
N ALA A 47 18.64 -1.36 7.36
CA ALA A 47 19.97 -0.75 7.33
C ALA A 47 20.38 -0.15 8.68
N ARG A 48 19.46 0.55 9.36
CA ARG A 48 19.71 1.06 10.72
C ARG A 48 19.94 -0.05 11.73
N SER A 49 19.11 -1.10 11.71
CA SER A 49 19.26 -2.25 12.61
C SER A 49 20.60 -2.97 12.41
N GLN A 50 21.03 -3.13 11.16
CA GLN A 50 22.33 -3.71 10.83
C GLN A 50 23.50 -2.84 11.32
N ALA A 51 23.41 -1.51 11.15
CA ALA A 51 24.42 -0.60 11.67
C ALA A 51 24.50 -0.65 13.21
N SER A 52 23.35 -0.72 13.91
CA SER A 52 23.34 -0.86 15.37
C SER A 52 23.89 -2.20 15.87
N SER A 53 23.67 -3.30 15.14
CA SER A 53 24.22 -4.60 15.54
C SER A 53 25.73 -4.68 15.34
N VAL A 54 26.27 -4.00 14.33
CA VAL A 54 27.73 -3.91 14.11
C VAL A 54 28.38 -3.07 15.21
N ALA A 55 27.75 -1.96 15.61
CA ALA A 55 28.25 -1.09 16.68
C ALA A 55 28.18 -1.73 18.08
N ALA A 56 27.28 -2.68 18.32
CA ALA A 56 27.15 -3.37 19.61
C ALA A 56 28.06 -4.61 19.76
N GLY A 57 28.70 -5.04 18.67
CA GLY A 57 29.61 -6.20 18.66
C GLY A 57 31.10 -5.84 18.60
N ALA A 58 31.44 -4.56 18.63
CA ALA A 58 32.79 -4.01 18.79
C ALA A 58 32.94 -3.44 20.20
#